data_AF-A0A560UTC4-F1
#
_entry.id   AF-A0A560UTC4-F1
#
_cell.length_a   1.000
_cell.length_b   1.000
_cell.length_c   1.000
_cell.angle_alpha   90.00
_cell.angle_beta   90.00
_cell.angle_gamma   90.00
#
_symmetry.space_group_name_H-M   'P 1'
#
loop_
_entity.id
_entity.type
_entity.pdbx_description
1 polymer ?
#
loop_
_entity_poly.entity_id
_entity_poly.type
_entity_poly.pdbx_seq_one_letter_code
_entity_poly.pdbx_strand_id
1 'polypeptide(L)'
;MKDRLFARFSAVVVACGVVAGCATQPPAPPTPEAFNKSLDDADAVAKAGDQDKAIGLYQQLAKSDPTREEPWARIAQIQFQQGHYGQAIVAAQEALQRDNSDRQSKSVLAVAGLRIATESLGELRQDASLAGDAKSDAQALAKQLRDTLGEDALFPPEQQAQKPAVKRHKIYRKRVTREAAPAQAPAADSSAPAAPAKPAAAAPAKGGGDPFSALR
;
A
#
# COMPACT_ATOMS: atom_id res chain seq x y z
N MET A 1 70.42 -21.78 32.32
CA MET A 1 71.41 -20.69 32.45
C MET A 1 71.48 -19.98 31.12
N LYS A 2 71.09 -18.70 31.12
CA LYS A 2 71.54 -17.61 30.23
C LYS A 2 71.16 -17.76 28.75
N ASP A 3 70.09 -17.11 28.29
CA ASP A 3 70.02 -15.68 27.94
C ASP A 3 71.20 -15.20 27.10
N ARG A 4 70.88 -14.49 26.01
CA ARG A 4 71.75 -13.71 25.09
C ARG A 4 71.97 -14.30 23.69
N LEU A 5 70.89 -14.49 22.94
CA LEU A 5 70.95 -14.34 21.47
C LEU A 5 69.85 -13.43 20.91
N PHE A 6 69.17 -12.69 21.78
CA PHE A 6 68.05 -11.79 21.44
C PHE A 6 68.47 -10.35 21.07
N ALA A 7 69.76 -10.05 20.87
CA ALA A 7 70.24 -8.67 20.94
C ALA A 7 71.07 -8.15 19.76
N ARG A 8 71.07 -8.78 18.56
CA ARG A 8 71.88 -8.27 17.42
C ARG A 8 71.23 -8.21 16.03
N PHE A 9 69.90 -8.35 15.91
CA PHE A 9 69.19 -8.13 14.64
C PHE A 9 68.20 -6.96 14.67
N SER A 10 68.53 -5.91 15.42
CA SER A 10 68.02 -4.55 15.15
C SER A 10 69.08 -3.78 14.38
N ALA A 11 69.03 -3.87 13.06
CA ALA A 11 69.50 -2.82 12.16
C ALA A 11 69.06 -3.18 10.74
N VAL A 12 68.41 -2.23 10.06
CA VAL A 12 68.02 -2.27 8.64
C VAL A 12 66.71 -3.00 8.34
N VAL A 13 65.57 -2.38 8.65
CA VAL A 13 64.53 -1.98 7.68
C VAL A 13 63.74 -0.83 8.33
N VAL A 14 64.34 0.35 8.36
CA VAL A 14 63.65 1.63 8.58
C VAL A 14 63.53 2.27 7.21
N ALA A 15 62.38 2.11 6.57
CA ALA A 15 61.86 2.96 5.48
C ALA A 15 60.58 2.34 4.90
N CYS A 16 59.41 2.79 5.38
CA CYS A 16 58.24 3.05 4.53
C CYS A 16 57.07 3.60 5.36
N GLY A 17 56.65 4.82 5.02
CA GLY A 17 55.25 5.24 5.14
C GLY A 17 54.80 5.82 6.47
N VAL A 18 55.28 7.01 6.83
CA VAL A 18 54.47 7.92 7.66
C VAL A 18 53.38 8.49 6.76
N VAL A 19 52.30 7.73 6.57
CA VAL A 19 51.04 8.30 6.10
C VAL A 19 50.43 8.97 7.32
N ALA A 20 50.69 10.27 7.45
CA ALA A 20 49.91 11.14 8.30
C ALA A 20 48.47 11.12 7.75
N GLY A 21 47.67 10.19 8.26
CA GLY A 21 46.23 10.23 8.07
C GLY A 21 45.76 11.53 8.69
N CYS A 22 45.34 12.48 7.87
CA CYS A 22 44.34 13.43 8.30
C CYS A 22 43.14 12.57 8.70
N ALA A 23 42.97 12.35 10.00
CA ALA A 23 41.67 12.00 10.52
C ALA A 23 40.78 13.18 10.14
N THR A 24 40.12 13.08 8.99
CA THR A 24 39.03 13.97 8.61
C THR A 24 37.91 13.67 9.60
N GLN A 25 38.07 14.22 10.80
CA GLN A 25 37.05 14.17 11.83
C GLN A 25 35.86 14.88 11.21
N PRO A 26 34.71 14.21 11.04
CA PRO A 26 33.54 14.88 10.49
C PRO A 26 33.31 16.15 11.32
N PRO A 27 32.99 17.29 10.68
CA PRO A 27 32.77 18.54 11.39
C PRO A 27 31.81 18.26 12.53
N ALA A 28 32.16 18.75 13.73
CA ALA A 28 31.33 18.57 14.90
C ALA A 28 29.91 19.05 14.60
N PRO A 29 28.87 18.33 15.05
CA PRO A 29 27.49 18.74 14.82
C PRO A 29 27.29 20.19 15.33
N PRO A 30 26.44 20.99 14.66
CA PRO A 30 26.17 22.35 15.08
C PRO A 30 25.65 22.37 16.51
N THR A 31 25.92 23.46 17.25
CA THR A 31 25.35 23.58 18.60
C THR A 31 23.83 23.59 18.51
N PRO A 32 23.11 23.09 19.54
CA PRO A 32 21.65 23.08 19.53
C PRO A 32 21.04 24.45 19.25
N GLU A 33 21.66 25.52 19.74
CA GLU A 33 21.19 26.91 19.53
C GLU A 33 21.35 27.35 18.08
N ALA A 34 22.48 27.02 17.44
CA ALA A 34 22.72 27.33 16.03
C ALA A 34 21.73 26.56 15.14
N PHE A 35 21.51 25.29 15.44
CA PHE A 35 20.54 24.45 14.73
C PHE A 35 19.12 24.99 14.86
N ASN A 36 18.66 25.29 16.08
CA ASN A 36 17.32 25.85 16.31
C ASN A 36 17.11 27.16 15.56
N LYS A 37 18.12 28.05 15.55
CA LYS A 37 18.05 29.29 14.78
C LYS A 37 17.88 29.02 13.28
N SER A 38 18.68 28.12 12.72
CA SER A 38 18.56 27.76 11.30
C SER A 38 17.24 27.06 10.96
N LEU A 39 16.66 26.30 11.89
CA LEU A 39 15.32 25.75 11.77
C LEU A 39 14.26 26.85 11.73
N ASP A 40 14.35 27.84 12.62
CA ASP A 40 13.43 28.98 12.65
C ASP A 40 13.51 29.81 11.36
N ASP A 41 14.72 30.02 10.83
CA ASP A 41 14.94 30.70 9.56
C ASP A 41 14.29 29.92 8.39
N ALA A 42 14.42 28.59 8.37
CA ALA A 42 13.75 27.75 7.37
C ALA A 42 12.22 27.77 7.52
N ASP A 43 11.71 27.72 8.74
CA ASP A 43 10.28 27.85 9.06
C ASP A 43 9.73 29.22 8.59
N ALA A 44 10.50 30.29 8.71
CA ALA A 44 10.12 31.61 8.21
C ALA A 44 10.02 31.65 6.68
N VAL A 45 10.97 31.01 5.98
CA VAL A 45 10.93 30.88 4.51
C VAL A 45 9.72 30.06 4.06
N ALA A 46 9.41 28.95 4.73
CA ALA A 46 8.22 28.14 4.45
C ALA A 46 6.94 28.97 4.64
N LYS A 47 6.83 29.72 5.75
CA LYS A 47 5.67 30.59 6.02
C LYS A 47 5.54 31.75 5.04
N ALA A 48 6.64 32.22 4.46
CA ALA A 48 6.63 33.22 3.39
C ALA A 48 6.12 32.68 2.05
N GLY A 49 5.89 31.37 1.94
CA GLY A 49 5.34 30.71 0.75
C GLY A 49 6.39 30.09 -0.18
N ASP A 50 7.68 30.28 0.10
CA ASP A 50 8.77 29.71 -0.69
C ASP A 50 9.12 28.30 -0.18
N GLN A 51 8.19 27.38 -0.41
CA GLN A 51 8.24 26.00 0.09
C GLN A 51 9.46 25.23 -0.44
N ASP A 52 9.83 25.41 -1.70
CA ASP A 52 10.94 24.67 -2.33
C ASP A 52 12.29 25.11 -1.74
N LYS A 53 12.46 26.42 -1.51
CA LYS A 53 13.64 26.93 -0.81
C LYS A 53 13.69 26.45 0.63
N ALA A 54 12.55 26.42 1.33
CA ALA A 54 12.47 25.90 2.68
C ALA A 54 12.88 24.41 2.74
N ILE A 55 12.39 23.58 1.82
CA ILE A 55 12.81 22.17 1.69
C ILE A 55 14.34 22.08 1.52
N GLY A 56 14.93 22.92 0.66
CA GLY A 56 16.38 22.97 0.50
C GLY A 56 17.14 23.28 1.80
N LEU A 57 16.62 24.20 2.62
CA LEU A 57 17.19 24.53 3.93
C LEU A 57 17.04 23.37 4.93
N TYR A 58 15.87 22.75 5.03
CA TYR A 58 15.68 21.59 5.89
C TYR A 58 16.56 20.40 5.49
N GLN A 59 16.78 20.19 4.19
CA GLN A 59 17.70 19.15 3.73
C GLN A 59 19.16 19.44 4.14
N GLN A 60 19.58 20.70 4.15
CA GLN A 60 20.90 21.07 4.67
C GLN A 60 20.99 20.83 6.18
N LEU A 61 19.92 21.16 6.91
CA LEU A 61 19.84 20.91 8.34
C LEU A 61 19.92 19.42 8.66
N ALA A 62 19.14 18.59 7.96
CA ALA A 62 19.18 17.14 8.07
C ALA A 62 20.55 16.53 7.74
N LYS A 63 21.32 17.14 6.84
CA LYS A 63 22.70 16.72 6.55
C LYS A 63 23.68 17.12 7.65
N SER A 64 23.46 18.29 8.27
CA SER A 64 24.33 18.80 9.33
C SER A 64 24.13 18.11 10.68
N ASP A 65 22.90 17.73 10.99
CA ASP A 65 22.55 16.91 12.15
C ASP A 65 21.58 15.79 11.72
N PRO A 66 22.11 14.62 11.33
CA PRO A 66 21.30 13.50 10.87
C PRO A 66 20.51 12.82 11.98
N THR A 67 20.65 13.21 13.25
CA THR A 67 19.96 12.54 14.38
C THR A 67 18.60 13.16 14.69
N ARG A 68 18.36 14.39 14.22
CA ARG A 68 17.18 15.21 14.46
C ARG A 68 16.03 14.87 13.53
N GLU A 69 14.86 14.59 14.08
CA GLU A 69 13.64 14.30 13.32
C GLU A 69 13.01 15.58 12.72
N GLU A 70 13.21 16.74 13.35
CA GLU A 70 12.46 17.96 13.06
C GLU A 70 12.56 18.40 11.59
N PRO A 71 13.75 18.43 10.94
CA PRO A 71 13.84 18.80 9.52
C PRO A 71 13.07 17.84 8.61
N TRP A 72 13.09 16.54 8.90
CA TRP A 72 12.39 15.53 8.11
C TRP A 72 10.87 15.64 8.26
N ALA A 73 10.39 15.88 9.49
CA ALA A 73 8.98 16.12 9.75
C ALA A 73 8.46 17.38 9.01
N ARG A 74 9.25 18.45 8.98
CA ARG A 74 8.93 19.67 8.21
C ARG A 74 8.87 19.41 6.71
N ILE A 75 9.87 18.72 6.14
CA ILE A 75 9.87 18.33 4.72
C ILE A 75 8.62 17.48 4.41
N ALA A 76 8.32 16.49 5.23
CA ALA A 76 7.16 15.62 5.04
C ALA A 76 5.85 16.41 5.01
N GLN A 77 5.69 17.37 5.92
CA GLN A 77 4.51 18.22 5.99
C GLN A 77 4.37 19.12 4.75
N ILE A 78 5.46 19.75 4.30
CA ILE A 78 5.44 20.62 3.12
C ILE A 78 5.09 19.80 1.87
N GLN A 79 5.76 18.67 1.67
CA GLN A 79 5.53 17.78 0.53
C GLN A 79 4.09 17.26 0.51
N PHE A 80 3.54 16.96 1.69
CA PHE A 80 2.15 16.55 1.83
C PHE A 80 1.17 17.65 1.40
N GLN A 81 1.43 18.91 1.81
CA GLN A 81 0.61 20.06 1.44
C GLN A 81 0.68 20.37 -0.06
N GLN A 82 1.83 20.15 -0.68
CA GLN A 82 2.02 20.30 -2.13
C GLN A 82 1.39 19.16 -2.95
N GLY A 83 0.89 18.09 -2.30
CA GLY A 83 0.31 16.93 -2.98
C GLY A 83 1.36 15.91 -3.44
N HIS A 84 2.63 16.11 -3.13
CA HIS A 84 3.72 15.18 -3.43
C HIS A 84 3.75 14.01 -2.43
N TYR A 85 2.69 13.20 -2.40
CA TYR A 85 2.47 12.19 -1.37
C TYR A 85 3.60 11.15 -1.26
N GLY A 86 4.19 10.72 -2.39
CA GLY A 86 5.31 9.78 -2.35
C GLY A 86 6.55 10.35 -1.65
N GLN A 87 6.89 11.61 -1.92
CA GLN A 87 8.02 12.30 -1.29
C GLN A 87 7.74 12.58 0.20
N ALA A 88 6.48 12.91 0.52
CA ALA A 88 6.03 13.08 1.90
C ALA A 88 6.17 11.79 2.73
N ILE A 89 5.84 10.63 2.15
CA ILE A 89 6.00 9.33 2.83
C ILE A 89 7.46 9.05 3.15
N VAL A 90 8.37 9.25 2.18
CA VAL A 90 9.81 9.02 2.40
C VAL A 90 10.33 9.91 3.53
N ALA A 91 10.00 11.21 3.50
CA ALA A 91 10.43 12.14 4.55
C ALA A 91 9.81 11.81 5.92
N ALA A 92 8.54 11.39 5.97
CA ALA A 92 7.88 10.97 7.20
C ALA A 92 8.53 9.69 7.77
N GLN A 93 8.93 8.74 6.93
CA GLN A 93 9.67 7.55 7.36
C GLN A 93 11.04 7.91 7.91
N GLU A 94 11.77 8.85 7.29
CA GLU A 94 13.03 9.35 7.82
C GLU A 94 12.87 10.03 9.20
N ALA A 95 11.80 10.79 9.41
CA ALA A 95 11.49 11.35 10.72
C ALA A 95 11.21 10.24 11.76
N LEU A 96 10.40 9.24 11.40
CA LEU A 96 10.04 8.13 12.30
C LEU A 96 11.19 7.17 12.60
N GLN A 97 12.19 7.09 11.72
CA GLN A 97 13.43 6.37 11.98
C GLN A 97 14.26 7.00 13.11
N ARG A 98 14.09 8.32 13.34
CA ARG A 98 14.78 9.09 14.38
C ARG A 98 13.95 9.17 15.65
N ASP A 99 12.68 9.55 15.52
CA ASP A 99 11.69 9.49 16.58
C ASP A 99 10.39 8.81 16.13
N ASN A 100 10.20 7.56 16.55
CA ASN A 100 8.98 6.80 16.29
C ASN A 100 7.77 7.31 17.11
N SER A 101 7.93 8.30 17.99
CA SER A 101 6.82 8.90 18.76
C SER A 101 6.12 10.05 18.01
N ASP A 102 6.73 10.58 16.95
CA ASP A 102 6.22 11.74 16.21
C ASP A 102 4.84 11.45 15.58
N ARG A 103 3.82 12.07 16.18
CA ARG A 103 2.43 11.95 15.73
C ARG A 103 2.19 12.63 14.38
N GLN A 104 2.92 13.70 14.05
CA GLN A 104 2.76 14.41 12.78
C GLN A 104 3.29 13.56 11.63
N SER A 105 4.48 12.96 11.77
CA SER A 105 4.99 12.05 10.73
C SER A 105 4.11 10.81 10.55
N LYS A 106 3.56 10.24 11.63
CA LYS A 106 2.57 9.15 11.53
C LYS A 106 1.30 9.57 10.78
N SER A 107 0.77 10.77 11.05
CA SER A 107 -0.44 11.25 10.37
C SER A 107 -0.18 11.52 8.89
N VAL A 108 0.96 12.14 8.54
CA VAL A 108 1.38 12.33 7.16
C VAL A 108 1.50 11.00 6.43
N LEU A 109 2.20 10.01 7.00
CA LEU A 109 2.35 8.69 6.39
C LEU A 109 1.00 8.01 6.14
N ALA A 110 0.11 8.01 7.14
CA ALA A 110 -1.21 7.39 7.04
C ALA A 110 -2.09 8.08 5.98
N VAL A 111 -2.19 9.42 6.01
CA VAL A 111 -3.06 10.15 5.11
C VAL A 111 -2.49 10.21 3.69
N ALA A 112 -1.18 10.35 3.52
CA ALA A 112 -0.53 10.30 2.21
C ALA A 112 -0.74 8.93 1.57
N GLY A 113 -0.52 7.85 2.31
CA GLY A 113 -0.74 6.49 1.83
C GLY A 113 -2.20 6.25 1.42
N LEU A 114 -3.16 6.75 2.20
CA LEU A 114 -4.59 6.64 1.86
C LEU A 114 -4.95 7.42 0.58
N ARG A 115 -4.39 8.61 0.39
CA ARG A 115 -4.62 9.42 -0.82
C ARG A 115 -4.07 8.74 -2.07
N ILE A 116 -2.83 8.24 -2.00
CA ILE A 116 -2.24 7.44 -3.08
C ILE A 116 -3.09 6.21 -3.37
N ALA A 117 -3.50 5.46 -2.34
CA ALA A 117 -4.34 4.28 -2.54
C ALA A 117 -5.67 4.63 -3.22
N THR A 118 -6.28 5.76 -2.85
CA THR A 118 -7.52 6.24 -3.47
C THR A 118 -7.31 6.62 -4.94
N GLU A 119 -6.19 7.28 -5.27
CA GLU A 119 -5.81 7.62 -6.64
C GLU A 119 -5.59 6.36 -7.49
N SER A 120 -4.81 5.40 -7.00
CA SER A 120 -4.58 4.11 -7.67
C SER A 120 -5.87 3.32 -7.88
N LEU A 121 -6.80 3.36 -6.92
CA LEU A 121 -8.13 2.75 -7.08
C LEU A 121 -8.98 3.48 -8.13
N GLY A 122 -8.82 4.79 -8.27
CA GLY A 122 -9.45 5.58 -9.32
C GLY A 122 -8.96 5.17 -10.71
N GLU A 123 -7.64 5.00 -10.87
CA GLU A 123 -7.03 4.53 -12.11
C GLU A 123 -7.44 3.09 -12.44
N LEU A 124 -7.42 2.18 -11.46
CA LEU A 124 -7.86 0.78 -11.63
C LEU A 124 -9.32 0.67 -12.09
N ARG A 125 -10.19 1.59 -11.66
CA ARG A 125 -11.59 1.62 -12.11
C ARG A 125 -11.72 2.09 -13.56
N GLN A 126 -10.83 2.95 -14.02
CA GLN A 126 -10.84 3.48 -15.38
C GLN A 126 -10.23 2.49 -16.37
N ASP A 127 -9.28 1.67 -15.93
CA ASP A 127 -8.62 0.67 -16.75
C ASP A 127 -9.09 -0.75 -16.42
N ALA A 128 -10.08 -1.22 -17.19
CA ALA A 128 -10.61 -2.57 -17.07
C ALA A 128 -9.57 -3.68 -17.36
N SER A 129 -8.45 -3.36 -18.02
CA SER A 129 -7.38 -4.33 -18.28
C SER A 129 -6.56 -4.65 -17.03
N LEU A 130 -6.54 -3.75 -16.04
CA LEU A 130 -5.85 -3.93 -14.76
C LEU A 130 -6.70 -4.70 -13.72
N ALA A 131 -7.94 -5.06 -14.06
CA ALA A 131 -8.97 -5.54 -13.13
C ALA A 131 -8.81 -6.99 -12.61
N GLY A 132 -7.66 -7.63 -12.84
CA GLY A 132 -7.35 -8.97 -12.33
C GLY A 132 -7.13 -9.01 -10.81
N ASP A 133 -5.98 -9.49 -10.36
CA ASP A 133 -5.66 -9.62 -8.93
C ASP A 133 -5.72 -8.27 -8.17
N ALA A 134 -5.43 -7.16 -8.84
CA ALA A 134 -5.55 -5.82 -8.27
C ALA A 134 -6.98 -5.48 -7.82
N LYS A 135 -8.00 -6.05 -8.48
CA LYS A 135 -9.40 -5.87 -8.07
C LYS A 135 -9.73 -6.66 -6.79
N SER A 136 -9.21 -7.88 -6.64
CA SER A 136 -9.37 -8.64 -5.39
C SER A 136 -8.65 -7.97 -4.22
N ASP A 137 -7.46 -7.42 -4.45
CA ASP A 137 -6.71 -6.70 -3.42
C ASP A 137 -7.43 -5.42 -2.99
N ALA A 138 -7.96 -4.67 -3.97
CA ALA A 138 -8.81 -3.51 -3.71
C ALA A 138 -10.05 -3.86 -2.87
N GLN A 139 -10.68 -5.01 -3.15
CA GLN A 139 -11.83 -5.51 -2.37
C GLN A 139 -11.43 -5.90 -0.94
N ALA A 140 -10.28 -6.55 -0.76
CA ALA A 140 -9.75 -6.91 0.56
C ALA A 140 -9.45 -5.66 1.40
N LEU A 141 -8.79 -4.67 0.80
CA LEU A 141 -8.51 -3.39 1.44
C LEU A 141 -9.80 -2.67 1.85
N ALA A 142 -10.80 -2.61 0.96
CA ALA A 142 -12.09 -2.00 1.26
C ALA A 142 -12.82 -2.69 2.41
N LYS A 143 -12.71 -4.03 2.51
CA LYS A 143 -13.27 -4.78 3.63
C LYS A 143 -12.56 -4.43 4.94
N GLN A 144 -11.23 -4.44 4.96
CA GLN A 144 -10.46 -4.08 6.15
C GLN A 144 -10.80 -2.66 6.63
N LEU A 145 -10.91 -1.70 5.71
CA LEU A 145 -11.30 -0.33 6.05
C LEU A 145 -12.69 -0.29 6.71
N ARG A 146 -13.68 -0.99 6.14
CA ARG A 146 -15.03 -1.09 6.75
C ARG A 146 -14.99 -1.68 8.16
N ASP A 147 -14.25 -2.77 8.33
CA ASP A 147 -14.11 -3.46 9.62
C ASP A 147 -13.48 -2.51 10.66
N THR A 148 -12.43 -1.76 10.29
CA THR A 148 -11.76 -0.80 11.19
C THR A 148 -12.61 0.41 11.56
N LEU A 149 -13.48 0.86 10.65
CA LEU A 149 -14.40 1.96 10.88
C LEU A 149 -15.64 1.54 11.67
N GLY A 150 -15.85 0.23 11.89
CA GLY A 150 -17.07 -0.31 12.51
C GLY A 150 -18.31 -0.14 11.64
N GLU A 151 -18.13 0.06 10.34
CA GLU A 151 -19.19 0.39 9.39
C GLU A 151 -20.04 -0.80 8.93
N ASP A 152 -19.70 -2.04 9.31
CA ASP A 152 -20.60 -3.20 9.14
C ASP A 152 -21.97 -2.97 9.81
N ALA A 153 -22.04 -2.06 10.79
CA ALA A 153 -23.28 -1.61 11.41
C ALA A 153 -23.98 -0.46 10.65
N LEU A 154 -23.26 0.33 9.87
CA LEU A 154 -23.75 1.55 9.20
C LEU A 154 -24.31 1.26 7.80
N PHE A 155 -23.77 0.26 7.12
CA PHE A 155 -24.38 -0.31 5.92
C PHE A 155 -24.54 -1.81 6.16
N PRO A 156 -25.66 -2.26 6.79
CA PRO A 156 -26.05 -3.66 6.69
C PRO A 156 -25.92 -4.03 5.22
N PRO A 157 -25.31 -5.18 4.86
CA PRO A 157 -25.40 -5.64 3.48
C PRO A 157 -26.88 -5.52 3.16
N GLU A 158 -27.27 -4.76 2.13
CA GLU A 158 -28.65 -4.76 1.66
C GLU A 158 -29.02 -6.23 1.67
N GLN A 159 -29.87 -6.62 2.63
CA GLN A 159 -30.26 -8.00 2.78
C GLN A 159 -30.70 -8.33 1.40
N GLN A 160 -29.92 -9.17 0.69
CA GLN A 160 -30.20 -9.59 -0.68
C GLN A 160 -31.68 -9.79 -0.67
N ALA A 161 -32.44 -8.84 -1.24
CA ALA A 161 -33.83 -8.70 -0.89
C ALA A 161 -34.39 -10.08 -1.14
N GLN A 162 -34.69 -10.81 -0.07
CA GLN A 162 -34.92 -12.25 -0.16
C GLN A 162 -36.20 -12.27 -0.93
N LYS A 163 -36.10 -12.39 -2.26
CA LYS A 163 -37.20 -12.24 -3.17
C LYS A 163 -38.15 -13.30 -2.65
N PRO A 164 -39.27 -12.92 -2.01
CA PRO A 164 -40.04 -13.88 -1.25
C PRO A 164 -40.41 -14.94 -2.27
N ALA A 165 -39.96 -16.17 -2.02
CA ALA A 165 -40.20 -17.28 -2.93
C ALA A 165 -41.71 -17.44 -3.00
N VAL A 166 -42.32 -16.86 -4.04
CA VAL A 166 -43.77 -16.88 -4.22
C VAL A 166 -44.14 -18.34 -4.40
N LYS A 167 -44.70 -18.95 -3.36
CA LYS A 167 -45.24 -20.31 -3.43
C LYS A 167 -46.37 -20.27 -4.46
N ARG A 168 -46.10 -20.77 -5.67
CA ARG A 168 -47.14 -20.91 -6.70
C ARG A 168 -48.17 -21.89 -6.17
N HIS A 169 -49.33 -21.41 -5.75
CA HIS A 169 -50.46 -22.27 -5.43
C HIS A 169 -50.86 -23.02 -6.72
N LYS A 170 -50.73 -24.35 -6.69
CA LYS A 170 -51.28 -25.23 -7.73
C LYS A 170 -52.79 -25.13 -7.65
N ILE A 171 -53.38 -24.35 -8.55
CA ILE A 171 -54.82 -24.35 -8.76
C ILE A 171 -55.18 -25.71 -9.37
N TYR A 172 -55.76 -26.60 -8.58
CA TYR A 172 -56.39 -27.80 -9.08
C TYR A 172 -57.65 -27.40 -9.84
N ARG A 173 -57.55 -27.25 -11.16
CA ARG A 173 -58.74 -27.25 -12.02
C ARG A 173 -59.30 -28.66 -12.04
N LYS A 174 -60.44 -28.84 -11.36
CA LYS A 174 -61.25 -30.06 -11.44
C LYS A 174 -61.66 -30.23 -12.90
N ARG A 175 -61.03 -31.20 -13.58
CA ARG A 175 -61.35 -31.55 -14.97
C ARG A 175 -62.73 -32.21 -14.95
N VAL A 176 -63.75 -31.50 -15.40
CA VAL A 176 -65.06 -32.08 -15.68
C VAL A 176 -64.87 -33.04 -16.86
N THR A 177 -65.09 -34.32 -16.61
CA THR A 177 -65.17 -35.36 -17.62
C THR A 177 -66.37 -35.07 -18.52
N ARG A 178 -66.10 -34.75 -19.79
CA ARG A 178 -67.11 -34.79 -20.84
C ARG A 178 -66.96 -36.11 -21.58
N GLU A 179 -68.05 -36.85 -21.59
CA GLU A 179 -68.23 -38.18 -22.17
C GLU A 179 -67.98 -38.19 -23.70
N ALA A 180 -67.60 -39.37 -24.20
CA ALA A 180 -66.93 -39.61 -25.49
C ALA A 180 -67.86 -39.85 -26.68
N ALA A 181 -67.37 -39.58 -27.91
CA ALA A 181 -67.70 -40.27 -29.18
C ALA A 181 -66.64 -39.89 -30.27
N PRO A 182 -66.38 -40.71 -31.32
CA PRO A 182 -65.01 -41.21 -31.56
C PRO A 182 -64.34 -40.91 -32.93
N ALA A 183 -63.05 -41.31 -32.97
CA ALA A 183 -62.25 -41.85 -34.08
C ALA A 183 -61.63 -40.91 -35.14
N GLN A 184 -60.29 -40.87 -35.17
CA GLN A 184 -59.48 -41.51 -36.23
C GLN A 184 -57.99 -41.52 -35.84
N ALA A 185 -57.32 -42.65 -36.09
CA ALA A 185 -55.86 -42.84 -35.99
C ALA A 185 -55.21 -42.49 -37.36
N PRO A 186 -53.88 -42.25 -37.46
CA PRO A 186 -52.94 -43.37 -37.43
C PRO A 186 -51.52 -43.07 -36.88
N ALA A 187 -50.79 -44.19 -36.80
CA ALA A 187 -49.35 -44.38 -36.98
C ALA A 187 -48.40 -43.99 -35.84
N ALA A 188 -47.83 -45.05 -35.27
CA ALA A 188 -46.65 -45.07 -34.44
C ALA A 188 -45.42 -44.61 -35.24
N ASP A 189 -44.56 -43.83 -34.58
CA ASP A 189 -43.14 -44.00 -34.79
C ASP A 189 -42.36 -43.76 -33.51
N SER A 190 -41.33 -44.57 -33.34
CA SER A 190 -40.63 -44.82 -32.09
C SER A 190 -39.35 -43.99 -32.07
N SER A 191 -39.16 -43.11 -31.09
CA SER A 191 -37.83 -42.80 -30.55
C SER A 191 -37.89 -41.83 -29.37
N ALA A 192 -37.17 -42.19 -28.31
CA ALA A 192 -36.72 -41.32 -27.22
C ALA A 192 -35.28 -41.76 -26.86
N PRO A 193 -34.48 -40.96 -26.16
CA PRO A 193 -34.35 -39.49 -26.19
C PRO A 193 -32.86 -39.05 -26.29
N ALA A 194 -32.60 -37.80 -26.69
CA ALA A 194 -31.27 -37.19 -26.51
C ALA A 194 -31.41 -35.76 -25.94
N ALA A 195 -30.95 -35.59 -24.70
CA ALA A 195 -30.87 -34.32 -24.00
C ALA A 195 -29.59 -33.56 -24.42
N PRO A 196 -29.62 -32.24 -24.65
CA PRO A 196 -28.41 -31.45 -24.74
C PRO A 196 -27.94 -30.99 -23.36
N ALA A 197 -26.62 -31.07 -23.16
CA ALA A 197 -25.89 -30.86 -21.92
C ALA A 197 -25.90 -29.40 -21.43
N LYS A 198 -25.81 -29.25 -20.09
CA LYS A 198 -25.50 -28.00 -19.39
C LYS A 198 -24.06 -27.55 -19.68
N PRO A 199 -23.77 -26.25 -19.83
CA PRO A 199 -22.40 -25.75 -19.70
C PRO A 199 -21.95 -25.83 -18.24
N ALA A 200 -20.78 -26.42 -18.02
CA ALA A 200 -20.13 -26.51 -16.73
C ALA A 200 -19.73 -25.12 -16.22
N ALA A 201 -20.10 -24.83 -14.98
CA ALA A 201 -19.55 -23.72 -14.22
C ALA A 201 -18.06 -23.99 -13.98
N ALA A 202 -17.21 -23.05 -14.42
CA ALA A 202 -15.80 -23.04 -14.04
C ALA A 202 -15.69 -22.87 -12.52
N ALA A 203 -14.95 -23.78 -11.88
CA ALA A 203 -14.61 -23.70 -10.47
C ALA A 203 -13.75 -22.45 -10.20
N PRO A 204 -13.83 -21.85 -8.99
CA PRO A 204 -12.97 -20.74 -8.62
C PRO A 204 -11.53 -21.26 -8.51
N ALA A 205 -10.64 -20.73 -9.34
CA ALA A 205 -9.21 -20.96 -9.17
C ALA A 205 -8.80 -20.33 -7.84
N LYS A 206 -8.47 -21.20 -6.87
CA LYS A 206 -7.67 -20.84 -5.71
C LYS A 206 -6.25 -20.57 -6.23
N GLY A 207 -5.87 -19.30 -6.22
CA GLY A 207 -4.50 -18.88 -6.40
C GLY A 207 -4.46 -17.40 -6.10
N GLY A 208 -3.78 -16.99 -5.03
CA GLY A 208 -3.32 -15.61 -4.91
C GLY A 208 -2.37 -15.38 -6.07
N GLY A 209 -2.91 -14.82 -7.16
CA GLY A 209 -2.14 -14.43 -8.32
C GLY A 209 -1.26 -13.27 -7.91
N ASP A 210 0.03 -13.40 -8.22
CA ASP A 210 0.99 -12.32 -8.01
C ASP A 210 0.52 -11.11 -8.85
N PRO A 211 0.15 -9.99 -8.22
CA PRO A 211 -0.53 -8.87 -8.89
C PRO A 211 0.31 -8.20 -9.97
N PHE A 212 1.60 -8.54 -10.05
CA PHE A 212 2.54 -8.06 -11.06
C PHE A 212 2.72 -9.01 -12.26
N SER A 213 2.04 -10.16 -12.27
CA SER A 213 2.15 -11.15 -13.36
C SER A 213 1.72 -10.60 -14.72
N ALA A 214 0.76 -9.68 -14.74
CA ALA A 214 0.23 -9.05 -15.94
C ALA A 214 1.18 -7.99 -16.56
N LEU A 215 2.30 -7.68 -15.89
CA LEU A 215 3.27 -6.68 -16.32
C LEU A 215 4.55 -7.27 -16.94
N ARG A 216 4.66 -8.61 -17.04
CA ARG A 216 5.76 -9.31 -17.71
C ARG A 216 5.38 -9.70 -19.13
#